data_AF-A0AAV7JYW2-F1
#
_entry.id   AF-A0AAV7JYW2-F1
#
_cell.length_a   1.000
_cell.length_b   1.000
_cell.length_c   1.000
_cell.angle_alpha   90.00
_cell.angle_beta   90.00
_cell.angle_gamma   90.00
#
_symmetry.space_group_name_H-M   'P 1'
#
loop_
_entity.id
_entity.type
_entity.pdbx_description
1 polymer ?
#
loop_
_entity_poly.entity_id
_entity_poly.type
_entity_poly.pdbx_seq_one_letter_code
_entity_poly.pdbx_strand_id
1 'polypeptide(L)'
;MAGPFILRDEQTGKSLSQSPPSAESKLKELDLDEEPIQTADDTLTAYGMYQGLVKAWRNELFAPDVLSYKGDYVECMLEVVKAMEDSLRGSEVPEIVRSLHQLELERVRYVLSAYLRKRLEKIEKYADYNTVEDIDNLSGEERIFIREYIENMDRLFENVALRHMPPMVRNLDKDKAKVTPNLDEFVFIRANEDVGGVMIDDEAVNFDKNSIHILRYSEVKSVIEKGRVDLI
;
A
#
# COMPACT_ATOMS: atom_id res chain seq x y z
N MET A 1 8.34 27.79 -74.11
CA MET A 1 8.31 26.44 -73.51
C MET A 1 9.74 25.96 -73.39
N ALA A 2 10.31 26.00 -72.19
CA ALA A 2 11.61 25.42 -71.89
C ALA A 2 11.51 24.91 -70.44
N GLY A 3 11.65 23.60 -70.26
CA GLY A 3 11.56 22.94 -68.96
C GLY A 3 12.72 23.31 -68.04
N PRO A 4 12.64 22.95 -66.75
CA PRO A 4 13.74 23.21 -65.83
C PRO A 4 14.94 22.32 -66.18
N PHE A 5 16.10 22.97 -66.18
CA PHE A 5 17.41 22.42 -66.49
C PHE A 5 17.83 21.43 -65.39
N ILE A 6 17.96 20.15 -65.72
CA ILE A 6 18.52 19.13 -64.83
C ILE A 6 20.02 19.05 -65.12
N LEU A 7 20.85 19.47 -64.17
CA LEU A 7 22.25 19.04 -64.12
C LEU A 7 22.28 17.68 -63.41
N ARG A 8 22.61 16.64 -64.17
CA ARG A 8 23.00 15.32 -63.64
C ARG A 8 24.48 15.37 -63.29
N ASP A 9 24.81 14.87 -62.10
CA ASP A 9 26.13 14.29 -61.82
C ASP A 9 25.91 12.82 -61.46
N GLU A 10 26.67 11.94 -62.12
CA GLU A 10 26.64 10.48 -61.96
C GLU A 10 27.77 10.08 -61.00
N GLN A 11 27.51 9.06 -60.17
CA GLN A 11 28.42 8.44 -59.18
C GLN A 11 28.27 8.93 -57.73
N THR A 12 27.03 8.92 -57.21
CA THR A 12 26.60 8.30 -55.94
C THR A 12 25.20 8.82 -55.63
N GLY A 13 24.17 8.10 -56.11
CA GLY A 13 22.78 8.54 -56.06
C GLY A 13 22.16 8.51 -54.67
N LYS A 14 22.35 9.57 -53.88
CA LYS A 14 21.47 9.91 -52.74
C LYS A 14 21.48 11.42 -52.46
N SER A 15 20.29 12.01 -52.45
CA SER A 15 20.04 13.40 -52.08
C SER A 15 20.38 13.67 -50.61
N LEU A 16 21.22 14.68 -50.33
CA LEU A 16 21.31 15.30 -49.02
C LEU A 16 20.14 16.27 -48.83
N SER A 17 19.02 15.75 -48.32
CA SER A 17 18.05 16.55 -47.59
C SER A 17 17.79 15.85 -46.25
N GLN A 18 18.76 15.94 -45.35
CA GLN A 18 18.55 15.61 -43.95
C GLN A 18 18.52 16.92 -43.18
N SER A 19 17.31 17.43 -42.99
CA SER A 19 16.97 18.25 -41.83
C SER A 19 17.39 17.50 -40.56
N PRO A 20 17.93 18.17 -39.52
CA PRO A 20 18.29 17.50 -38.29
C PRO A 20 17.05 16.76 -37.75
N PRO A 21 17.17 15.52 -37.25
CA PRO A 21 16.03 14.85 -36.63
C PRO A 21 15.57 15.73 -35.46
N SER A 22 14.35 16.27 -35.61
CA SER A 22 13.68 17.08 -34.60
C SER A 22 13.72 16.32 -33.28
N ALA A 23 14.15 17.01 -32.21
CA ALA A 23 14.15 16.48 -30.84
C ALA A 23 12.75 16.00 -30.39
N GLU A 24 11.70 16.31 -31.15
CA GLU A 24 10.32 15.91 -30.90
C GLU A 24 10.04 14.41 -31.10
N SER A 25 10.83 13.68 -31.89
CA SER A 25 10.59 12.23 -32.07
C SER A 25 11.15 11.38 -30.92
N LYS A 26 11.99 11.96 -30.05
CA LYS A 26 12.57 11.28 -28.88
C LYS A 26 11.77 11.51 -27.59
N LEU A 27 10.70 12.31 -27.66
CA LEU A 27 9.82 12.68 -26.54
C LEU A 27 8.49 11.91 -26.56
N LYS A 28 8.29 10.98 -27.51
CA LYS A 28 7.03 10.23 -27.69
C LYS A 28 7.07 8.76 -27.26
N GLU A 29 8.17 8.30 -26.69
CA GLU A 29 8.28 6.99 -26.04
C GLU A 29 8.89 7.20 -24.65
N LEU A 30 8.15 7.92 -23.82
CA LEU A 30 8.27 7.83 -22.38
C LEU A 30 6.88 7.41 -21.94
N ASP A 31 6.61 6.10 -22.05
CA ASP A 31 5.44 5.48 -21.46
C ASP A 31 5.50 5.73 -19.95
N LEU A 32 4.75 6.75 -19.50
CA LEU A 32 4.62 7.15 -18.10
C LEU A 32 3.88 6.11 -17.25
N ASP A 33 3.47 4.99 -17.84
CA ASP A 33 2.69 3.92 -17.24
C ASP A 33 3.52 2.62 -17.02
N GLU A 34 4.79 2.57 -17.41
CA GLU A 34 5.67 1.47 -16.99
C GLU A 34 6.15 1.70 -15.56
N GLU A 35 5.45 1.08 -14.60
CA GLU A 35 6.00 0.83 -13.27
C GLU A 35 7.39 0.20 -13.41
N PRO A 36 8.43 0.71 -12.73
CA PRO A 36 9.78 0.19 -12.86
C PRO A 36 9.79 -1.31 -12.55
N ILE A 37 10.40 -2.09 -13.43
CA ILE A 37 10.61 -3.54 -13.26
C ILE A 37 11.34 -3.74 -11.94
N GLN A 38 10.62 -4.21 -10.91
CA GLN A 38 11.18 -4.50 -9.59
C GLN A 38 12.23 -5.59 -9.74
N THR A 39 13.50 -5.21 -9.70
CA THR A 39 14.59 -6.18 -9.54
C THR A 39 14.69 -6.54 -8.05
N ALA A 40 15.18 -7.74 -7.73
CA ALA A 40 15.37 -8.17 -6.34
C ALA A 40 16.26 -7.19 -5.54
N ASP A 41 17.11 -6.42 -6.22
CA ASP A 41 17.99 -5.40 -5.65
C ASP A 41 17.22 -4.14 -5.19
N ASP A 42 16.10 -3.79 -5.85
CA ASP A 42 15.31 -2.60 -5.51
C ASP A 42 14.59 -2.74 -4.16
N THR A 43 14.22 -3.96 -3.77
CA THR A 43 13.56 -4.22 -2.47
C THR A 43 14.44 -3.93 -1.26
N LEU A 44 15.77 -3.94 -1.41
CA LEU A 44 16.72 -3.64 -0.33
C LEU A 44 16.99 -2.13 -0.21
N THR A 45 16.59 -1.33 -1.21
CA THR A 45 16.77 0.12 -1.17
C THR A 45 15.72 0.79 -0.28
N ALA A 46 16.07 1.93 0.32
CA ALA A 46 15.11 2.73 1.10
C ALA A 46 13.87 3.12 0.27
N TYR A 47 14.03 3.28 -1.05
CA TYR A 47 12.92 3.56 -1.95
C TYR A 47 11.98 2.35 -2.12
N GLY A 48 12.53 1.15 -2.31
CA GLY A 48 11.72 -0.07 -2.40
C GLY A 48 10.95 -0.36 -1.11
N MET A 49 11.58 -0.15 0.04
CA MET A 49 10.93 -0.28 1.35
C MET A 49 9.80 0.75 1.53
N TYR A 50 9.99 1.99 1.07
CA TYR A 50 8.95 3.01 1.06
C TYR A 50 7.77 2.61 0.17
N GLN A 51 8.02 2.11 -1.03
CA GLN A 51 6.96 1.64 -1.93
C GLN A 51 6.20 0.44 -1.35
N GLY A 52 6.91 -0.48 -0.68
CA GLY A 52 6.32 -1.57 0.09
C GLY A 52 5.39 -1.06 1.19
N LEU A 53 5.79 -0.02 1.93
CA LEU A 53 4.96 0.62 2.94
C LEU A 53 3.71 1.29 2.34
N VAL A 54 3.85 2.02 1.23
CA VAL A 54 2.72 2.67 0.54
C VAL A 54 1.70 1.63 0.06
N LYS A 55 2.19 0.50 -0.48
CA LYS A 55 1.35 -0.64 -0.89
C LYS A 55 0.65 -1.29 0.31
N ALA A 56 1.37 -1.53 1.40
CA ALA A 56 0.78 -2.06 2.63
C ALA A 56 -0.30 -1.12 3.19
N TRP A 57 -0.05 0.20 3.17
CA TRP A 57 -1.02 1.21 3.56
C TRP A 57 -2.27 1.21 2.68
N ARG A 58 -2.11 1.14 1.36
CA ARG A 58 -3.26 1.07 0.43
C ARG A 58 -4.08 -0.19 0.68
N ASN A 59 -3.43 -1.34 0.83
CA ASN A 59 -4.12 -2.60 1.11
C ASN A 59 -4.87 -2.53 2.45
N GLU A 60 -4.25 -1.95 3.48
CA GLU A 60 -4.91 -1.74 4.77
C GLU A 60 -6.07 -0.73 4.68
N LEU A 61 -6.05 0.22 3.76
CA LEU A 61 -7.14 1.19 3.61
C LEU A 61 -8.43 0.52 3.10
N PHE A 62 -8.30 -0.41 2.16
CA PHE A 62 -9.41 -1.03 1.45
C PHE A 62 -9.80 -2.42 1.95
N ALA A 63 -8.97 -3.06 2.78
CA ALA A 63 -9.33 -4.32 3.40
C ALA A 63 -10.41 -4.11 4.50
N PRO A 64 -11.44 -4.97 4.58
CA PRO A 64 -12.47 -4.88 5.62
C PRO A 64 -11.99 -5.37 7.00
N ASP A 65 -10.98 -6.24 7.04
CA ASP A 65 -10.31 -6.77 8.24
C ASP A 65 -8.87 -6.23 8.39
N VAL A 66 -8.19 -6.62 9.47
CA VAL A 66 -6.79 -6.21 9.73
C VAL A 66 -5.85 -7.17 9.01
N LEU A 67 -4.97 -6.62 8.16
CA LEU A 67 -3.99 -7.45 7.44
C LEU A 67 -2.79 -7.82 8.33
N SER A 68 -1.95 -8.74 7.86
CA SER A 68 -0.69 -9.09 8.52
C SER A 68 0.23 -7.88 8.69
N TYR A 69 0.65 -7.62 9.94
CA TYR A 69 1.54 -6.51 10.29
C TYR A 69 2.86 -6.59 9.53
N LYS A 70 3.12 -5.58 8.68
CA LYS A 70 4.38 -5.45 7.94
C LYS A 70 5.43 -4.66 8.74
N GLY A 71 5.93 -5.27 9.81
CA GLY A 71 6.91 -4.67 10.72
C GLY A 71 8.21 -4.23 10.04
N ASP A 72 8.71 -5.05 9.10
CA ASP A 72 9.97 -4.81 8.40
C ASP A 72 10.00 -3.43 7.71
N TYR A 73 8.91 -3.06 7.02
CA TYR A 73 8.81 -1.75 6.36
C TYR A 73 8.73 -0.59 7.36
N VAL A 74 8.00 -0.80 8.47
CA VAL A 74 7.84 0.23 9.51
C VAL A 74 9.17 0.50 10.21
N GLU A 75 9.87 -0.54 10.64
CA GLU A 75 11.16 -0.44 11.31
C GLU A 75 12.20 0.22 10.42
N CYS A 76 12.33 -0.24 9.17
CA CYS A 76 13.25 0.35 8.20
C CYS A 76 12.96 1.83 7.97
N MET A 77 11.70 2.22 7.74
CA MET A 77 11.35 3.63 7.52
C MET A 77 11.55 4.50 8.76
N LEU A 78 11.33 3.96 9.97
CA LEU A 78 11.65 4.67 11.21
C LEU A 78 13.15 4.92 11.36
N GLU A 79 14.00 3.96 10.99
CA GLU A 79 15.46 4.12 10.98
C GLU A 79 15.90 5.16 9.95
N VAL A 80 15.37 5.11 8.72
CA VAL A 80 15.66 6.09 7.67
C VAL A 80 15.26 7.50 8.11
N VAL A 81 14.08 7.67 8.72
CA VAL A 81 13.63 8.95 9.27
C VAL A 81 14.59 9.46 10.34
N LYS A 82 15.00 8.63 11.30
CA LYS A 82 15.94 9.01 12.37
C LYS A 82 17.31 9.41 11.82
N ALA A 83 17.89 8.60 10.92
CA ALA A 83 19.20 8.86 10.33
C ALA A 83 19.23 10.19 9.56
N MET A 84 18.17 10.46 8.81
CA MET A 84 18.05 11.67 8.00
C MET A 84 17.80 12.92 8.88
N GLU A 85 17.05 12.80 9.98
CA GLU A 85 16.92 13.88 10.96
C GLU A 85 18.26 14.23 11.62
N ASP A 86 19.04 13.23 12.01
CA ASP A 86 20.34 13.45 12.65
C ASP A 86 21.34 14.09 11.69
N SER A 87 21.31 13.70 10.42
CA SER A 87 22.09 14.35 9.35
C SER A 87 21.72 15.82 9.18
N LEU A 88 20.42 16.16 9.19
CA LEU A 88 19.94 17.54 9.10
C LEU A 88 20.31 18.39 10.33
N ARG A 89 20.43 17.78 11.51
CA ARG A 89 20.87 18.46 12.75
C ARG A 89 22.38 18.78 12.72
N GLY A 90 23.20 17.91 12.14
CA GLY A 90 24.65 17.99 12.21
C GLY A 90 25.36 18.68 11.02
N SER A 91 24.65 18.93 9.91
CA SER A 91 25.28 19.37 8.66
C SER A 91 24.87 20.79 8.22
N GLU A 92 25.86 21.57 7.77
CA GLU A 92 25.64 22.84 7.05
C GLU A 92 25.23 22.55 5.60
N VAL A 93 24.00 22.09 5.44
CA VAL A 93 23.37 21.85 4.14
C VAL A 93 22.78 23.17 3.61
N PRO A 94 22.87 23.47 2.31
CA PRO A 94 22.18 24.61 1.70
C PRO A 94 20.68 24.62 2.03
N GLU A 95 20.10 25.81 2.26
CA GLU A 95 18.71 25.97 2.73
C GLU A 95 17.69 25.24 1.86
N ILE A 96 17.81 25.32 0.53
CA ILE A 96 16.90 24.66 -0.41
C ILE A 96 16.94 23.13 -0.24
N VAL A 97 18.13 22.56 -0.09
CA VAL A 97 18.31 21.11 0.07
C VAL A 97 17.79 20.67 1.44
N ARG A 98 17.98 21.48 2.48
CA ARG A 98 17.38 21.26 3.80
C ARG A 98 15.85 21.26 3.73
N SER A 99 15.23 22.23 3.07
CA SER A 99 13.77 22.29 2.91
C SER A 99 13.23 21.08 2.13
N LEU A 100 13.91 20.65 1.06
CA LEU A 100 13.53 19.45 0.31
C LEU A 100 13.57 18.19 1.18
N HIS A 101 14.63 18.02 1.97
CA HIS A 101 14.75 16.90 2.89
C HIS A 101 13.67 16.92 3.99
N GLN A 102 13.30 18.10 4.51
CA GLN A 102 12.20 18.22 5.47
C GLN A 102 10.85 17.81 4.86
N LEU A 103 10.56 18.25 3.63
CA LEU A 103 9.32 17.86 2.92
C LEU A 103 9.24 16.34 2.70
N GLU A 104 10.35 15.71 2.31
CA GLU A 104 10.39 14.25 2.15
C GLU A 104 10.22 13.51 3.48
N LEU A 105 10.83 14.00 4.57
CA LEU A 105 10.61 13.44 5.90
C LEU A 105 9.14 13.55 6.34
N GLU A 106 8.47 14.66 6.05
CA GLU A 106 7.05 14.83 6.32
C GLU A 106 6.20 13.84 5.51
N ARG A 107 6.54 13.64 4.22
CA ARG A 107 5.85 12.66 3.37
C ARG A 107 5.97 11.24 3.92
N VAL A 108 7.17 10.81 4.33
CA VAL A 108 7.38 9.47 4.90
C VAL A 108 6.65 9.31 6.23
N ARG A 109 6.74 10.31 7.13
CA ARG A 109 6.00 10.29 8.41
C ARG A 109 4.49 10.23 8.23
N TYR A 110 3.97 10.95 7.23
CA TYR A 110 2.55 10.91 6.92
C TYR A 110 2.11 9.49 6.58
N VAL A 111 2.81 8.81 5.65
CA VAL A 111 2.47 7.44 5.25
C VAL A 111 2.59 6.47 6.43
N LEU A 112 3.68 6.53 7.20
CA LEU A 112 3.84 5.73 8.42
C LEU A 112 2.67 5.92 9.40
N SER A 113 2.35 7.18 9.68
CA SER A 113 1.26 7.51 10.61
C SER A 113 -0.09 7.10 10.07
N ALA A 114 -0.32 7.21 8.76
CA ALA A 114 -1.57 6.84 8.11
C ALA A 114 -1.79 5.32 8.15
N TYR A 115 -0.73 4.54 7.89
CA TYR A 115 -0.75 3.07 8.02
C TYR A 115 -1.07 2.64 9.45
N LEU A 116 -0.28 3.10 10.43
CA LEU A 116 -0.46 2.70 11.83
C LEU A 116 -1.82 3.16 12.40
N ARG A 117 -2.26 4.38 12.06
CA ARG A 117 -3.57 4.89 12.50
C ARG A 117 -4.71 4.06 11.92
N LYS A 118 -4.64 3.68 10.64
CA LYS A 118 -5.70 2.88 10.02
C LYS A 118 -5.80 1.49 10.64
N ARG A 119 -4.65 0.88 10.97
CA ARG A 119 -4.60 -0.38 11.71
C ARG A 119 -5.23 -0.24 13.08
N LEU A 120 -4.82 0.76 13.88
CA LEU A 120 -5.38 1.00 15.21
C LEU A 120 -6.90 1.21 15.17
N GLU A 121 -7.42 1.95 14.19
CA GLU A 121 -8.86 2.16 14.00
C GLU A 121 -9.61 0.83 13.79
N LYS A 122 -9.10 -0.05 12.92
CA LYS A 122 -9.70 -1.38 12.70
C LYS A 122 -9.54 -2.29 13.91
N ILE A 123 -8.39 -2.22 14.56
CA ILE A 123 -8.07 -2.98 15.75
C ILE A 123 -9.05 -2.65 16.87
N GLU A 124 -9.30 -1.36 17.09
CA GLU A 124 -10.26 -0.87 18.07
C GLU A 124 -11.69 -1.29 17.72
N LYS A 125 -12.07 -1.16 16.45
CA LYS A 125 -13.41 -1.53 15.96
C LYS A 125 -13.73 -3.01 16.12
N TYR A 126 -12.73 -3.88 15.93
CA TYR A 126 -12.88 -5.34 15.94
C TYR A 126 -12.12 -5.98 17.11
N ALA A 127 -11.98 -5.29 18.26
CA ALA A 127 -11.14 -5.71 19.38
C ALA A 127 -11.42 -7.14 19.87
N ASP A 128 -12.70 -7.50 20.04
CA ASP A 128 -13.12 -8.85 20.48
C ASP A 128 -12.85 -9.92 19.40
N TYR A 129 -12.89 -9.55 18.12
CA TYR A 129 -12.59 -10.45 17.00
C TYR A 129 -11.08 -10.71 16.86
N ASN A 130 -10.29 -9.64 16.89
CA ASN A 130 -8.84 -9.69 16.76
C ASN A 130 -8.15 -10.44 17.91
N THR A 131 -8.78 -10.48 19.09
CA THR A 131 -8.27 -11.21 20.26
C THR A 131 -8.40 -12.73 20.13
N VAL A 132 -9.16 -13.23 19.15
CA VAL A 132 -9.44 -14.67 18.99
C VAL A 132 -8.91 -15.20 17.66
N GLU A 133 -9.19 -14.50 16.55
CA GLU A 133 -8.94 -15.00 15.20
C GLU A 133 -7.65 -14.45 14.58
N ASP A 134 -7.42 -13.14 14.70
CA ASP A 134 -6.35 -12.45 13.97
C ASP A 134 -5.11 -12.13 14.82
N ILE A 135 -4.94 -12.79 15.98
CA ILE A 135 -3.85 -12.51 16.93
C ILE A 135 -2.48 -12.48 16.24
N ASP A 136 -2.25 -13.37 15.28
CA ASP A 136 -0.97 -13.49 14.55
C ASP A 136 -0.71 -12.34 13.59
N ASN A 137 -1.74 -11.62 13.15
CA ASN A 137 -1.65 -10.47 12.26
C ASN A 137 -1.24 -9.17 12.97
N LEU A 138 -1.15 -9.18 14.30
CA LEU A 138 -0.84 -8.00 15.11
C LEU A 138 0.62 -7.94 15.55
N SER A 139 1.15 -6.71 15.65
CA SER A 139 2.43 -6.46 16.31
C SER A 139 2.34 -6.75 17.82
N GLY A 140 3.50 -6.90 18.49
CA GLY A 140 3.54 -7.10 19.94
C GLY A 140 2.92 -5.93 20.71
N GLU A 141 3.17 -4.71 20.26
CA GLU A 141 2.61 -3.47 20.79
C GLU A 141 1.10 -3.38 20.58
N GLU A 142 0.62 -3.78 19.40
CA GLU A 142 -0.82 -3.80 19.08
C GLU A 142 -1.57 -4.78 20.00
N ARG A 143 -0.97 -5.93 20.33
CA ARG A 143 -1.57 -6.90 21.27
C ARG A 143 -1.70 -6.35 22.69
N ILE A 144 -0.70 -5.58 23.14
CA ILE A 144 -0.75 -4.90 24.44
C ILE A 144 -1.88 -3.86 24.42
N PHE A 145 -1.96 -3.05 23.37
CA PHE A 145 -2.99 -2.04 23.20
C PHE A 145 -4.41 -2.62 23.27
N ILE A 146 -4.69 -3.73 22.56
CA ILE A 146 -6.02 -4.37 22.59
C ILE A 146 -6.38 -4.84 23.99
N ARG A 147 -5.44 -5.50 24.69
CA ARG A 147 -5.68 -6.00 26.04
C ARG A 147 -6.06 -4.88 26.98
N GLU A 148 -5.26 -3.81 26.98
CA GLU A 148 -5.53 -2.62 27.80
C GLU A 148 -6.85 -1.95 27.40
N TYR A 149 -7.18 -1.90 26.11
CA TYR A 149 -8.44 -1.36 25.62
C TYR A 149 -9.65 -2.14 26.14
N ILE A 150 -9.65 -3.47 26.02
CA ILE A 150 -10.74 -4.34 26.49
C ILE A 150 -10.91 -4.21 28.01
N GLU A 151 -9.81 -4.26 28.78
CA GLU A 151 -9.85 -4.09 30.24
C GLU A 151 -10.42 -2.72 30.64
N ASN A 152 -10.02 -1.66 29.95
CA ASN A 152 -10.52 -0.31 30.20
C ASN A 152 -12.01 -0.17 29.84
N MET A 153 -12.44 -0.77 28.72
CA MET A 153 -13.85 -0.77 28.29
C MET A 153 -14.72 -1.55 29.28
N ASP A 154 -14.30 -2.73 29.71
CA ASP A 154 -15.01 -3.53 30.73
C ASP A 154 -15.15 -2.73 32.03
N ARG A 155 -14.06 -2.12 32.50
CA ARG A 155 -14.08 -1.27 33.70
C ARG A 155 -15.01 -0.06 33.55
N LEU A 156 -15.05 0.56 32.37
CA LEU A 156 -15.95 1.67 32.08
C LEU A 156 -17.42 1.21 32.15
N PHE A 157 -17.77 0.13 31.45
CA PHE A 157 -19.13 -0.41 31.46
C PHE A 157 -19.58 -0.83 32.85
N GLU A 158 -18.69 -1.46 33.63
CA GLU A 158 -18.95 -1.81 35.02
C GLU A 158 -19.31 -0.58 35.87
N ASN A 159 -18.49 0.47 35.79
CA ASN A 159 -18.66 1.66 36.61
C ASN A 159 -19.88 2.49 36.21
N VAL A 160 -20.19 2.57 34.92
CA VAL A 160 -21.27 3.43 34.42
C VAL A 160 -22.63 2.75 34.54
N ALA A 161 -22.74 1.47 34.17
CA ALA A 161 -24.04 0.85 33.95
C ALA A 161 -24.21 -0.50 34.67
N LEU A 162 -23.28 -1.44 34.53
CA LEU A 162 -23.52 -2.85 34.94
C LEU A 162 -23.71 -3.02 36.45
N ARG A 163 -23.06 -2.18 37.27
CA ARG A 163 -23.26 -2.16 38.74
C ARG A 163 -24.67 -1.76 39.14
N HIS A 164 -25.34 -0.94 38.34
CA HIS A 164 -26.69 -0.47 38.59
C HIS A 164 -27.76 -1.37 37.95
N MET A 165 -27.36 -2.30 37.07
CA MET A 165 -28.28 -3.20 36.41
C MET A 165 -28.66 -4.43 37.28
N PRO A 166 -29.87 -4.97 37.10
CA PRO A 166 -30.29 -6.24 37.69
C PRO A 166 -29.35 -7.39 37.30
N PRO A 167 -29.17 -8.40 38.16
CA PRO A 167 -28.21 -9.49 37.95
C PRO A 167 -28.45 -10.31 36.68
N MET A 168 -29.69 -10.36 36.17
CA MET A 168 -30.02 -11.08 34.92
C MET A 168 -29.40 -10.46 33.66
N VAL A 169 -29.14 -9.15 33.66
CA VAL A 169 -28.61 -8.41 32.50
C VAL A 169 -27.23 -7.81 32.77
N ARG A 170 -26.66 -8.08 33.95
CA ARG A 170 -25.33 -7.61 34.35
C ARG A 170 -24.21 -8.32 33.59
N ASN A 171 -24.44 -9.57 33.20
CA ASN A 171 -23.52 -10.31 32.36
C ASN A 171 -23.83 -9.96 30.90
N LEU A 172 -22.99 -9.11 30.29
CA LEU A 172 -23.04 -8.87 28.87
C LEU A 172 -22.58 -10.14 28.15
N ASP A 173 -23.44 -10.66 27.28
CA ASP A 173 -23.12 -11.78 26.40
C ASP A 173 -22.18 -11.25 25.31
N LYS A 174 -20.87 -11.29 25.58
CA LYS A 174 -19.83 -10.73 24.70
C LYS A 174 -19.85 -11.34 23.30
N ASP A 175 -20.29 -12.59 23.18
CA ASP A 175 -20.40 -13.28 21.89
C ASP A 175 -21.50 -12.67 20.99
N LYS A 176 -22.58 -12.15 21.58
CA LYS A 176 -23.65 -11.47 20.83
C LYS A 176 -23.34 -10.01 20.51
N ALA A 177 -22.46 -9.39 21.30
CA ALA A 177 -22.02 -8.01 21.09
C ALA A 177 -20.78 -7.91 20.19
N LYS A 178 -20.19 -9.04 19.80
CA LYS A 178 -18.99 -9.11 18.98
C LYS A 178 -19.21 -8.46 17.62
N VAL A 179 -18.46 -7.40 17.34
CA VAL A 179 -18.40 -6.79 16.01
C VAL A 179 -17.37 -7.55 15.17
N THR A 180 -17.80 -8.09 14.04
CA THR A 180 -16.93 -8.82 13.10
C THR A 180 -16.79 -8.08 11.78
N PRO A 181 -15.63 -8.17 11.11
CA PRO A 181 -15.47 -7.61 9.77
C PRO A 181 -16.37 -8.33 8.77
N ASN A 182 -16.84 -7.61 7.75
CA ASN A 182 -17.61 -8.20 6.66
C ASN A 182 -16.66 -8.73 5.57
N LEU A 183 -16.44 -10.04 5.57
CA LEU A 183 -15.53 -10.67 4.60
C LEU A 183 -16.13 -10.81 3.20
N ASP A 184 -17.44 -10.65 3.04
CA ASP A 184 -18.12 -10.72 1.73
C ASP A 184 -18.31 -9.33 1.09
N GLU A 185 -17.61 -8.31 1.60
CA GLU A 185 -17.57 -7.00 0.98
C GLU A 185 -16.86 -7.06 -0.39
N PHE A 186 -17.42 -6.36 -1.37
CA PHE A 186 -16.83 -6.26 -2.70
C PHE A 186 -15.66 -5.26 -2.68
N VAL A 187 -14.49 -5.72 -3.09
CA VAL A 187 -13.26 -4.93 -3.16
C VAL A 187 -12.76 -4.85 -4.60
N PHE A 188 -12.17 -3.71 -4.95
CA PHE A 188 -11.47 -3.55 -6.21
C PHE A 188 -10.05 -4.09 -6.07
N ILE A 189 -9.67 -4.98 -6.97
CA ILE A 189 -8.35 -5.57 -7.00
C ILE A 189 -7.65 -5.29 -8.32
N ARG A 190 -6.33 -5.14 -8.25
CA ARG A 190 -5.44 -5.06 -9.41
C ARG A 190 -4.42 -6.20 -9.35
N ALA A 191 -4.34 -7.00 -10.40
CA ALA A 191 -3.36 -8.06 -10.50
C ALA A 191 -1.96 -7.49 -10.84
N ASN A 192 -0.95 -7.79 -10.01
CA ASN A 192 0.42 -7.33 -10.26
C ASN A 192 1.17 -8.21 -11.26
N GLU A 193 0.71 -9.45 -11.41
CA GLU A 193 1.27 -10.48 -12.29
C GLU A 193 0.15 -11.36 -12.84
N ASP A 194 0.47 -12.26 -13.77
CA ASP A 194 -0.49 -13.23 -14.28
C ASP A 194 -0.80 -14.26 -13.18
N VAL A 195 -1.96 -14.11 -12.55
CA VAL A 195 -2.43 -14.98 -11.47
C VAL A 195 -3.43 -15.97 -12.02
N GLY A 196 -2.96 -17.18 -12.31
CA GLY A 196 -3.83 -18.28 -12.71
C GLY A 196 -4.44 -19.03 -11.51
N GLY A 197 -5.65 -19.55 -11.70
CA GLY A 197 -6.28 -20.54 -10.81
C GLY A 197 -6.80 -19.98 -9.49
N VAL A 198 -7.28 -18.73 -9.47
CA VAL A 198 -8.01 -18.22 -8.29
C VAL A 198 -9.42 -18.78 -8.33
N MET A 199 -9.80 -19.49 -7.26
CA MET A 199 -11.12 -20.11 -7.14
C MET A 199 -12.12 -19.05 -6.67
N ILE A 200 -13.09 -18.73 -7.52
CA ILE A 200 -14.22 -17.85 -7.24
C ILE A 200 -15.48 -18.67 -7.50
N ASP A 201 -16.34 -18.85 -6.50
CA ASP A 201 -17.58 -19.64 -6.64
C ASP A 201 -17.38 -21.02 -7.32
N ASP A 202 -16.31 -21.73 -6.96
CA ASP A 202 -15.91 -23.03 -7.54
C ASP A 202 -15.44 -22.99 -9.02
N GLU A 203 -15.29 -21.79 -9.61
CA GLU A 203 -14.71 -21.56 -10.92
C GLU A 203 -13.27 -21.03 -10.82
N ALA A 204 -12.37 -21.60 -11.61
CA ALA A 204 -10.99 -21.11 -11.71
C ALA A 204 -10.91 -19.95 -12.68
N VAL A 205 -10.71 -18.74 -12.16
CA VAL A 205 -10.51 -17.53 -12.95
C VAL A 205 -9.02 -17.21 -13.02
N ASN A 206 -8.58 -16.78 -14.19
CA ASN A 206 -7.23 -16.29 -14.41
C ASN A 206 -7.27 -14.76 -14.52
N PHE A 207 -6.34 -14.09 -13.85
CA PHE A 207 -6.16 -12.65 -13.96
C PHE A 207 -4.91 -12.36 -14.79
N ASP A 208 -5.08 -11.52 -15.81
CA ASP A 208 -3.96 -10.99 -16.57
C ASP A 208 -3.27 -9.87 -15.78
N LYS A 209 -1.96 -9.69 -15.98
CA LYS A 209 -1.19 -8.60 -15.39
C LYS A 209 -1.85 -7.25 -15.66
N ASN A 210 -1.92 -6.41 -14.63
CA ASN A 210 -2.53 -5.08 -14.62
C ASN A 210 -4.05 -5.03 -14.88
N SER A 211 -4.72 -6.18 -14.93
CA SER A 211 -6.19 -6.21 -15.01
C SER A 211 -6.82 -5.84 -13.66
N ILE A 212 -7.97 -5.16 -13.73
CA ILE A 212 -8.74 -4.72 -12.55
C ILE A 212 -10.03 -5.52 -12.48
N HIS A 213 -10.33 -6.07 -11.31
CA HIS A 213 -11.51 -6.89 -11.07
C HIS A 213 -12.22 -6.48 -9.77
N ILE A 214 -13.50 -6.80 -9.66
CA ILE A 214 -14.31 -6.59 -8.45
C ILE A 214 -14.73 -7.96 -7.95
N LEU A 215 -14.32 -8.31 -6.73
CA LEU A 215 -14.54 -9.63 -6.14
C LEU A 215 -14.87 -9.51 -4.66
N ARG A 216 -15.40 -10.59 -4.08
CA ARG A 216 -15.59 -10.66 -2.63
C ARG A 216 -14.24 -10.80 -1.94
N TYR A 217 -14.06 -10.07 -0.85
CA TYR A 217 -12.81 -10.07 -0.11
C TYR A 217 -12.40 -11.47 0.41
N SER A 218 -13.39 -12.29 0.80
CA SER A 218 -13.21 -13.67 1.27
C SER A 218 -12.47 -14.57 0.27
N GLU A 219 -12.68 -14.37 -1.02
CA GLU A 219 -12.04 -15.14 -2.10
C GLU A 219 -10.61 -14.68 -2.37
N VAL A 220 -10.35 -13.38 -2.23
CA VAL A 220 -9.05 -12.76 -2.60
C VAL A 220 -8.08 -12.61 -1.44
N LYS A 221 -8.53 -12.75 -0.17
CA LYS A 221 -7.68 -12.60 1.03
C LYS A 221 -6.38 -13.40 0.94
N SER A 222 -6.46 -14.67 0.55
CA SER A 222 -5.31 -15.56 0.43
C SER A 222 -4.30 -15.14 -0.66
N VAL A 223 -4.77 -14.43 -1.69
CA VAL A 223 -3.96 -13.94 -2.81
C VAL A 223 -3.30 -12.61 -2.46
N ILE A 224 -4.01 -11.76 -1.70
CA ILE A 224 -3.50 -10.48 -1.17
C ILE A 224 -2.39 -10.74 -0.15
N GLU A 225 -2.54 -11.73 0.75
CA GLU A 225 -1.50 -12.09 1.72
C GLU A 225 -0.20 -12.56 1.05
N LYS A 226 -0.31 -13.19 -0.12
CA LYS A 226 0.82 -13.61 -0.97
C LYS A 226 1.43 -12.45 -1.77
N GLY A 227 0.80 -11.27 -1.78
CA GLY A 227 1.29 -10.07 -2.48
C GLY A 227 1.10 -10.09 -4.00
N ARG A 228 0.37 -11.07 -4.56
CA ARG A 228 0.16 -11.21 -6.02
C ARG A 228 -0.84 -10.19 -6.57
N VAL A 229 -1.70 -9.67 -5.69
CA VAL A 229 -2.79 -8.76 -6.01
C VAL A 229 -2.80 -7.61 -4.99
N ASP A 230 -3.09 -6.41 -5.47
CA ASP A 230 -3.22 -5.20 -4.65
C ASP A 230 -4.66 -4.69 -4.65
N LEU A 231 -5.07 -4.11 -3.51
CA LEU A 231 -6.34 -3.42 -3.40
C LEU A 231 -6.19 -1.98 -3.90
N ILE A 232 -7.21 -1.45 -4.57
CA ILE A 232 -7.22 -0.10 -5.16
C ILE A 232 -8.47 0.70 -4.83
#